data_AF-A0A959FPY1-F1
#
_entry.id   AF-A0A959FPY1-F1
#
_cell.length_a   1.000
_cell.length_b   1.000
_cell.length_c   1.000
_cell.angle_alpha   90.00
_cell.angle_beta   90.00
_cell.angle_gamma   90.00
#
_symmetry.space_group_name_H-M   'P 1'
#
loop_
_entity.id
_entity.type
_entity.pdbx_description
1 polymer ?
#
loop_
_entity_poly.entity_id
_entity_poly.type
_entity_poly.pdbx_seq_one_letter_code
_entity_poly.pdbx_strand_id
1 'polypeptide(L)'
;FYLFHLGFPELSARYNAIGNFSRITEVATRIANQLPNEGNSAAFKEFAWRFVNIIARALVALKRRPDYQQIRRHINDIEPLFVEYARYCAELAGIEGWEAEVEALAATISERNLPVSLRGRSKGAIALLRYLQEKTVYDPVLDGLASAFKYDKTYFDKIVSSVGPLMEKLTTGNIAALISPDYRDDQDQRPIFEWMDVIQRKGIVYVGLDALTDTTVASAVGNSMFADLVSVAGHIYKHGVRPQGPDPAAQSDTAGPTPANLPTISLHADEFNELIGDEFVPLLNKAGGAGFQVTAYTQTWSDVEARIGNKAKAGQVAGNFNTLIMLRVKELATAEMLTEQLPRVEVFTLMSVSGVDDSSEPGSGVDFKSRNEDRISVSEVPMLTAADLVALPKGQAFALLEGGHLWKIRVPLPDSRGDAAMPTAFTEITQAMQRRYITNDQWYRVRESWWHASLPGARPGEADTTALPHG
;
A
#
# COMPACT_ATOMS: atom_id res chain seq x y z
N PHE A 1 16.69 5.07 -2.48
CA PHE A 1 15.72 4.60 -3.49
C PHE A 1 15.67 3.09 -3.41
N TYR A 2 14.48 2.48 -3.52
CA TYR A 2 14.23 1.05 -3.50
C TYR A 2 13.33 0.68 -4.68
N LEU A 3 13.60 -0.44 -5.35
CA LEU A 3 12.80 -0.96 -6.46
C LEU A 3 12.20 -2.28 -6.03
N PHE A 4 10.88 -2.39 -5.96
CA PHE A 4 10.18 -3.66 -5.78
C PHE A 4 9.35 -3.93 -7.03
N HIS A 5 9.64 -5.00 -7.76
CA HIS A 5 8.92 -5.34 -8.99
C HIS A 5 8.69 -6.85 -9.10
N LEU A 6 7.43 -7.27 -9.12
CA LEU A 6 7.06 -8.70 -9.16
C LEU A 6 7.52 -9.40 -10.45
N GLY A 7 7.43 -8.71 -11.59
CA GLY A 7 7.96 -9.21 -12.88
C GLY A 7 9.49 -9.25 -13.03
N PHE A 8 10.26 -8.62 -12.12
CA PHE A 8 11.73 -8.61 -12.15
C PHE A 8 12.32 -8.99 -10.79
N PRO A 9 12.15 -10.25 -10.33
CA PRO A 9 12.50 -10.63 -8.97
C PRO A 9 14.01 -10.59 -8.70
N GLU A 10 14.86 -10.84 -9.69
CA GLU A 10 16.32 -10.81 -9.54
C GLU A 10 16.88 -9.42 -9.25
N LEU A 11 16.16 -8.37 -9.68
CA LEU A 11 16.58 -6.97 -9.52
C LEU A 11 15.87 -6.28 -8.35
N SER A 12 14.84 -6.90 -7.81
CA SER A 12 13.93 -6.28 -6.86
C SER A 12 14.43 -6.41 -5.42
N ALA A 13 14.24 -5.33 -4.67
CA ALA A 13 14.31 -5.35 -3.22
C ALA A 13 13.28 -6.32 -2.65
N ARG A 14 13.60 -6.86 -1.47
CA ARG A 14 12.76 -7.83 -0.76
C ARG A 14 11.96 -7.12 0.33
N TYR A 15 10.75 -7.60 0.59
CA TYR A 15 9.81 -6.94 1.48
C TYR A 15 8.85 -7.94 2.14
N ASN A 16 8.81 -7.98 3.47
CA ASN A 16 7.87 -8.81 4.21
C ASN A 16 6.67 -7.98 4.70
N ALA A 17 5.56 -8.08 3.97
CA ALA A 17 4.34 -7.32 4.27
C ALA A 17 3.63 -7.71 5.57
N ILE A 18 4.00 -8.81 6.22
CA ILE A 18 3.39 -9.28 7.47
C ILE A 18 4.40 -9.39 8.62
N GLY A 19 5.67 -9.11 8.37
CA GLY A 19 6.74 -9.20 9.36
C GLY A 19 6.74 -8.02 10.34
N ASN A 20 6.22 -6.87 9.91
CA ASN A 20 6.09 -5.67 10.73
C ASN A 20 4.63 -5.45 11.16
N PHE A 21 4.37 -5.32 12.45
CA PHE A 21 3.03 -5.14 13.00
C PHE A 21 3.08 -4.45 14.36
N SER A 22 2.06 -3.63 14.68
CA SER A 22 1.89 -3.07 16.02
C SER A 22 1.17 -4.06 16.94
N ARG A 23 0.27 -4.87 16.38
CA ARG A 23 -0.45 -5.94 17.07
C ARG A 23 -0.33 -7.23 16.28
N ILE A 24 -0.06 -8.35 16.97
CA ILE A 24 0.11 -9.68 16.34
C ILE A 24 -1.11 -10.08 15.48
N THR A 25 -2.31 -9.63 15.87
CA THR A 25 -3.55 -9.86 15.13
C THR A 25 -3.52 -9.31 13.70
N GLU A 26 -2.69 -8.30 13.41
CA GLU A 26 -2.55 -7.73 12.06
C GLU A 26 -2.00 -8.75 11.07
N VAL A 27 -1.12 -9.67 11.49
CA VAL A 27 -0.58 -10.73 10.63
C VAL A 27 -1.72 -11.58 10.05
N ALA A 28 -2.64 -12.00 10.93
CA ALA A 28 -3.80 -12.76 10.54
C ALA A 28 -4.79 -11.94 9.70
N THR A 29 -5.02 -10.67 10.06
CA THR A 29 -5.92 -9.79 9.32
C THR A 29 -5.43 -9.55 7.89
N ARG A 30 -4.13 -9.30 7.69
CA ARG A 30 -3.53 -9.07 6.37
C ARG A 30 -3.69 -10.26 5.42
N ILE A 31 -3.58 -11.48 5.94
CA ILE A 31 -3.78 -12.71 5.15
C ILE A 31 -5.27 -12.99 4.94
N ALA A 32 -6.08 -12.92 6.00
CA ALA A 32 -7.50 -13.24 5.92
C ALA A 32 -8.27 -12.25 5.03
N ASN A 33 -7.84 -10.99 4.95
CA ASN A 33 -8.50 -10.00 4.10
C ASN A 33 -8.36 -10.27 2.60
N GLN A 34 -7.37 -11.05 2.19
CA GLN A 34 -7.25 -11.50 0.81
C GLN A 34 -8.25 -12.61 0.43
N LEU A 35 -8.97 -13.16 1.42
CA LEU A 35 -9.96 -14.20 1.19
C LEU A 35 -11.33 -13.61 0.83
N PRO A 36 -12.13 -14.28 -0.02
CA PRO A 36 -13.47 -13.84 -0.37
C PRO A 36 -14.37 -13.67 0.86
N ASN A 37 -15.13 -12.57 0.89
CA ASN A 37 -16.00 -12.18 2.01
C ASN A 37 -17.49 -12.58 1.81
N GLU A 38 -17.84 -13.28 0.73
CA GLU A 38 -19.24 -13.49 0.34
C GLU A 38 -19.85 -14.83 0.82
N GLY A 39 -21.06 -14.76 1.39
CA GLY A 39 -21.86 -15.92 1.78
C GLY A 39 -21.17 -16.82 2.81
N ASN A 40 -21.13 -18.14 2.55
CA ASN A 40 -20.47 -19.11 3.43
C ASN A 40 -18.96 -18.85 3.59
N SER A 41 -18.35 -18.06 2.69
CA SER A 41 -16.92 -17.72 2.70
C SER A 41 -16.52 -16.86 3.90
N ALA A 42 -17.45 -16.08 4.47
CA ALA A 42 -17.18 -15.25 5.65
C ALA A 42 -16.82 -16.11 6.88
N ALA A 43 -17.53 -17.21 7.10
CA ALA A 43 -17.21 -18.15 8.19
C ALA A 43 -15.84 -18.80 7.97
N PHE A 44 -15.51 -19.17 6.72
CA PHE A 44 -14.19 -19.70 6.38
C PHE A 44 -13.06 -18.70 6.60
N LYS A 45 -13.29 -17.42 6.30
CA LYS A 45 -12.34 -16.35 6.58
C LYS A 45 -12.07 -16.19 8.08
N GLU A 46 -13.09 -16.23 8.92
CA GLU A 46 -12.92 -16.17 10.39
C GLU A 46 -12.15 -17.38 10.92
N PHE A 47 -12.39 -18.57 10.36
CA PHE A 47 -11.62 -19.77 10.71
C PHE A 47 -10.15 -19.64 10.30
N ALA A 48 -9.89 -19.20 9.06
CA ALA A 48 -8.56 -18.92 8.56
C ALA A 48 -7.83 -17.88 9.43
N TRP A 49 -8.50 -16.78 9.75
CA TRP A 49 -7.98 -15.72 10.59
C TRP A 49 -7.56 -16.25 11.96
N ARG A 50 -8.45 -17.00 12.64
CA ARG A 50 -8.17 -17.58 13.95
C ARG A 50 -6.96 -18.51 13.89
N PHE A 51 -6.87 -19.34 12.86
CA PHE A 51 -5.79 -20.31 12.71
C PHE A 51 -4.44 -19.63 12.46
N VAL A 52 -4.40 -18.67 11.53
CA VAL A 52 -3.19 -17.87 11.26
C VAL A 52 -2.77 -17.06 12.49
N ASN A 53 -3.71 -16.53 13.27
CA ASN A 53 -3.41 -15.80 14.50
C ASN A 53 -2.76 -16.70 15.57
N ILE A 54 -3.18 -17.95 15.70
CA ILE A 54 -2.55 -18.93 16.60
C ILE A 54 -1.08 -19.17 16.18
N ILE A 55 -0.84 -19.38 14.88
CA ILE A 55 0.51 -19.56 14.33
C ILE A 55 1.36 -18.31 14.59
N ALA A 56 0.85 -17.12 14.25
CA ALA A 56 1.57 -15.86 14.41
C ALA A 56 1.96 -15.61 15.87
N ARG A 57 1.04 -15.85 16.82
CA ARG A 57 1.34 -15.74 18.27
C ARG A 57 2.43 -16.69 18.71
N ALA A 58 2.40 -17.94 18.24
CA ALA A 58 3.43 -18.94 18.55
C ALA A 58 4.81 -18.56 17.98
N LEU A 59 4.87 -18.14 16.72
CA LEU A 59 6.11 -17.67 16.08
C LEU A 59 6.72 -16.49 16.82
N VAL A 60 5.90 -15.49 17.17
CA VAL A 60 6.36 -14.29 17.90
C VAL A 60 6.84 -14.66 19.31
N ALA A 61 6.15 -15.56 20.00
CA ALA A 61 6.57 -16.04 21.32
C ALA A 61 7.90 -16.82 21.26
N LEU A 62 8.17 -17.53 20.15
CA LEU A 62 9.46 -18.14 19.83
C LEU A 62 10.51 -17.15 19.31
N LYS A 63 10.24 -15.83 19.37
CA LYS A 63 11.12 -14.75 18.87
C LYS A 63 11.43 -14.86 17.38
N ARG A 64 10.53 -15.44 16.59
CA ARG A 64 10.61 -15.49 15.12
C ARG A 64 9.69 -14.44 14.52
N ARG A 65 10.17 -13.77 13.47
CA ARG A 65 9.35 -12.87 12.65
C ARG A 65 8.48 -13.72 11.71
N PRO A 66 7.14 -13.60 11.74
CA PRO A 66 6.27 -14.29 10.81
C PRO A 66 6.55 -13.90 9.35
N ASP A 67 6.52 -14.89 8.46
CA ASP A 67 6.56 -14.71 7.01
C ASP A 67 5.56 -15.67 6.33
N TYR A 68 5.33 -15.48 5.02
CA TYR A 68 4.32 -16.27 4.30
C TYR A 68 4.73 -17.75 4.18
N GLN A 69 6.02 -18.07 4.12
CA GLN A 69 6.51 -19.44 4.03
C GLN A 69 6.31 -20.21 5.35
N GLN A 70 6.62 -19.60 6.48
CA GLN A 70 6.39 -20.14 7.82
C GLN A 70 4.90 -20.41 8.03
N ILE A 71 4.05 -19.44 7.67
CA ILE A 71 2.61 -19.60 7.81
C ILE A 71 2.10 -20.73 6.94
N ARG A 72 2.50 -20.81 5.66
CA ARG A 72 2.14 -21.95 4.78
C ARG A 72 2.59 -23.29 5.35
N ARG A 73 3.84 -23.37 5.83
CA ARG A 73 4.40 -24.60 6.44
C ARG A 73 3.53 -25.07 7.61
N HIS A 74 3.14 -24.15 8.49
CA HIS A 74 2.35 -24.47 9.68
C HIS A 74 0.84 -24.62 9.42
N ILE A 75 0.34 -24.11 8.29
CA ILE A 75 -1.01 -24.42 7.78
C ILE A 75 -1.09 -25.87 7.32
N ASN A 76 -0.08 -26.34 6.60
CA ASN A 76 -0.04 -27.72 6.14
C ASN A 76 0.21 -28.69 7.29
N ASP A 77 1.10 -28.34 8.21
CA ASP A 77 1.38 -29.14 9.40
C ASP A 77 1.72 -28.27 10.63
N ILE A 78 0.76 -28.23 11.57
CA ILE A 78 0.88 -27.49 12.83
C ILE A 78 1.68 -28.26 13.88
N GLU A 79 1.84 -29.57 13.72
CA GLU A 79 2.42 -30.44 14.76
C GLU A 79 3.86 -30.04 15.15
N PRO A 80 4.78 -29.73 14.20
CA PRO A 80 6.12 -29.29 14.54
C PRO A 80 6.15 -28.01 15.38
N LEU A 81 5.27 -27.04 15.07
CA LEU A 81 5.19 -25.79 15.82
C LEU A 81 4.63 -26.00 17.21
N PHE A 82 3.61 -26.86 17.34
CA PHE A 82 3.07 -27.24 18.64
C PHE A 82 4.15 -27.90 19.51
N VAL A 83 4.87 -28.89 18.97
CA VAL A 83 5.93 -29.59 19.72
C VAL A 83 7.00 -28.60 20.14
N GLU A 84 7.52 -27.79 19.23
CA GLU A 84 8.56 -26.80 19.54
C GLU A 84 8.12 -25.81 20.64
N TYR A 85 6.92 -25.25 20.52
CA TYR A 85 6.39 -24.31 21.50
C TYR A 85 6.11 -24.97 22.86
N ALA A 86 5.59 -26.19 22.85
CA ALA A 86 5.33 -26.96 24.06
C ALA A 86 6.62 -27.29 24.83
N ARG A 87 7.73 -27.60 24.12
CA ARG A 87 9.05 -27.77 24.73
C ARG A 87 9.55 -26.47 25.34
N TYR A 88 9.43 -25.35 24.61
CA TYR A 88 9.79 -24.03 25.11
C TYR A 88 9.01 -23.66 26.40
N CYS A 89 7.70 -23.96 26.46
CA CYS A 89 6.91 -23.77 27.67
C CYS A 89 7.36 -24.68 28.83
N ALA A 90 7.72 -25.94 28.56
CA ALA A 90 8.21 -26.86 29.59
C ALA A 90 9.55 -26.40 30.18
N GLU A 91 10.47 -25.93 29.33
CA GLU A 91 11.73 -25.33 29.73
C GLU A 91 11.52 -24.06 30.58
N LEU A 92 10.61 -23.17 30.14
CA LEU A 92 10.30 -21.94 30.86
C LEU A 92 9.64 -22.19 32.22
N ALA A 93 8.85 -23.25 32.33
CA ALA A 93 8.25 -23.70 33.58
C ALA A 93 9.26 -24.34 34.55
N GLY A 94 10.52 -24.55 34.12
CA GLY A 94 11.59 -25.09 34.96
C GLY A 94 11.36 -26.54 35.39
N ILE A 95 10.60 -27.32 34.61
CA ILE A 95 10.30 -28.71 34.93
C ILE A 95 11.54 -29.55 34.61
N GLU A 96 12.29 -30.02 35.59
CA GLU A 96 13.44 -30.91 35.33
C GLU A 96 12.98 -32.30 34.87
N GLY A 97 13.66 -32.90 33.90
CA GLY A 97 13.40 -34.29 33.46
C GLY A 97 12.12 -34.50 32.64
N TRP A 98 11.45 -33.43 32.20
CA TRP A 98 10.20 -33.50 31.43
C TRP A 98 10.31 -34.37 30.16
N GLU A 99 11.49 -34.37 29.50
CA GLU A 99 11.72 -35.18 28.28
C GLU A 99 11.55 -36.67 28.54
N ALA A 100 12.12 -37.18 29.65
CA ALA A 100 12.06 -38.59 30.00
C ALA A 100 10.63 -39.02 30.42
N GLU A 101 9.91 -38.14 31.14
CA GLU A 101 8.51 -38.38 31.51
C GLU A 101 7.60 -38.42 30.27
N VAL A 102 7.83 -37.51 29.31
CA VAL A 102 7.10 -37.48 28.03
C VAL A 102 7.41 -38.72 27.19
N GLU A 103 8.66 -39.20 27.14
CA GLU A 103 9.00 -40.45 26.45
C GLU A 103 8.33 -41.68 27.07
N ALA A 104 8.30 -41.77 28.41
CA ALA A 104 7.61 -42.86 29.12
C ALA A 104 6.09 -42.84 28.85
N LEU A 105 5.47 -41.65 28.83
CA LEU A 105 4.09 -41.47 28.43
C LEU A 105 3.86 -41.88 26.96
N ALA A 106 4.75 -41.49 26.05
CA ALA A 106 4.66 -41.82 24.63
C ALA A 106 4.71 -43.35 24.39
N ALA A 107 5.54 -44.08 25.13
CA ALA A 107 5.64 -45.53 25.06
C ALA A 107 4.34 -46.24 25.50
N THR A 108 3.57 -45.61 26.39
CA THR A 108 2.32 -46.17 26.93
C THR A 108 1.11 -45.88 26.02
N ILE A 109 1.23 -44.95 25.08
CA ILE A 109 0.13 -44.56 24.18
C ILE A 109 -0.06 -45.59 23.07
N SER A 110 -1.23 -46.23 23.08
CA SER A 110 -1.72 -47.10 22.00
C SER A 110 -2.74 -46.38 21.11
N GLU A 111 -2.58 -46.51 19.79
CA GLU A 111 -3.47 -45.87 18.79
C GLU A 111 -4.93 -46.27 18.93
N ARG A 112 -5.20 -47.47 19.47
CA ARG A 112 -6.55 -48.00 19.66
C ARG A 112 -7.35 -47.23 20.72
N ASN A 113 -6.68 -46.58 21.67
CA ASN A 113 -7.30 -45.83 22.76
C ASN A 113 -7.32 -44.31 22.52
N LEU A 114 -6.91 -43.86 21.33
CA LEU A 114 -6.89 -42.45 20.98
C LEU A 114 -8.23 -41.98 20.38
N PRO A 115 -8.70 -40.77 20.75
CA PRO A 115 -9.77 -40.08 20.04
C PRO A 115 -9.50 -40.02 18.53
N VAL A 116 -10.56 -40.06 17.71
CA VAL A 116 -10.45 -40.06 16.24
C VAL A 116 -9.61 -38.89 15.72
N SER A 117 -9.71 -37.72 16.35
CA SER A 117 -8.94 -36.52 15.95
C SER A 117 -7.44 -36.61 16.21
N LEU A 118 -6.99 -37.49 17.11
CA LEU A 118 -5.58 -37.66 17.46
C LEU A 118 -4.95 -38.90 16.80
N ARG A 119 -5.73 -39.72 16.09
CA ARG A 119 -5.20 -40.87 15.36
C ARG A 119 -4.40 -40.39 14.14
N GLY A 120 -3.19 -40.92 13.97
CA GLY A 120 -2.27 -40.54 12.89
C GLY A 120 -1.31 -39.40 13.22
N ARG A 121 -1.39 -38.80 14.43
CA ARG A 121 -0.43 -37.82 14.94
C ARG A 121 0.75 -38.50 15.63
N SER A 122 1.88 -37.81 15.79
CA SER A 122 3.03 -38.36 16.53
C SER A 122 2.66 -38.70 17.97
N LYS A 123 3.03 -39.91 18.41
CA LYS A 123 2.87 -40.35 19.81
C LYS A 123 3.59 -39.40 20.79
N GLY A 124 4.73 -38.85 20.39
CA GLY A 124 5.48 -37.88 21.18
C GLY A 124 4.74 -36.55 21.36
N ALA A 125 4.09 -36.05 20.30
CA ALA A 125 3.28 -34.83 20.39
C ALA A 125 2.05 -35.03 21.30
N ILE A 126 1.41 -36.20 21.24
CA ILE A 126 0.27 -36.53 22.10
C ILE A 126 0.71 -36.69 23.57
N ALA A 127 1.85 -37.31 23.82
CA ALA A 127 2.40 -37.45 25.16
C ALA A 127 2.71 -36.07 25.76
N LEU A 128 3.34 -35.18 24.99
CA LEU A 128 3.64 -33.81 25.41
C LEU A 128 2.37 -33.01 25.73
N LEU A 129 1.32 -33.15 24.92
CA LEU A 129 0.02 -32.54 25.17
C LEU A 129 -0.62 -33.01 26.48
N ARG A 130 -0.59 -34.32 26.76
CA ARG A 130 -1.14 -34.90 28.00
C ARG A 130 -0.33 -34.45 29.21
N TYR A 131 1.00 -34.47 29.08
CA TYR A 131 1.93 -34.05 30.11
C TYR A 131 1.67 -32.61 30.57
N LEU A 132 1.58 -31.68 29.62
CA LEU A 132 1.36 -30.26 29.92
C LEU A 132 -0.03 -29.99 30.51
N GLN A 133 -1.05 -30.79 30.14
CA GLN A 133 -2.39 -30.72 30.75
C GLN A 133 -2.39 -31.20 32.20
N GLU A 134 -1.67 -32.29 32.51
CA GLU A 134 -1.56 -32.82 33.88
C GLU A 134 -0.82 -31.86 34.81
N LYS A 135 0.21 -31.17 34.31
CA LYS A 135 0.99 -30.19 35.08
C LYS A 135 0.34 -28.81 35.19
N THR A 136 -0.85 -28.60 34.60
CA THR A 136 -1.63 -27.34 34.64
C THR A 136 -0.84 -26.10 34.23
N VAL A 137 0.07 -26.22 33.27
CA VAL A 137 0.81 -25.07 32.73
C VAL A 137 -0.14 -24.23 31.89
N TYR A 138 -0.60 -23.09 32.43
CA TYR A 138 -1.49 -22.18 31.72
C TYR A 138 -0.68 -21.22 30.83
N ASP A 139 -0.78 -21.41 29.52
CA ASP A 139 -0.31 -20.45 28.54
C ASP A 139 -1.35 -20.27 27.41
N PRO A 140 -1.86 -19.05 27.19
CA PRO A 140 -2.91 -18.80 26.19
C PRO A 140 -2.51 -19.09 24.73
N VAL A 141 -1.22 -19.21 24.41
CA VAL A 141 -0.74 -19.57 23.07
C VAL A 141 -0.65 -21.10 22.95
N LEU A 142 -0.17 -21.77 24.00
CA LEU A 142 -0.11 -23.22 24.11
C LEU A 142 -1.52 -23.83 24.03
N ASP A 143 -2.51 -23.26 24.74
CA ASP A 143 -3.90 -23.70 24.66
C ASP A 143 -4.47 -23.53 23.25
N GLY A 144 -4.10 -22.43 22.57
CA GLY A 144 -4.45 -22.19 21.18
C GLY A 144 -3.89 -23.26 20.24
N LEU A 145 -2.59 -23.55 20.36
CA LEU A 145 -1.93 -24.60 19.57
C LEU A 145 -2.45 -26.00 19.91
N ALA A 146 -2.71 -26.28 21.18
CA ALA A 146 -3.30 -27.54 21.64
C ALA A 146 -4.71 -27.74 21.08
N SER A 147 -5.53 -26.68 21.04
CA SER A 147 -6.82 -26.69 20.38
C SER A 147 -6.67 -26.91 18.87
N ALA A 148 -5.71 -26.25 18.23
CA ALA A 148 -5.43 -26.40 16.80
C ALA A 148 -4.99 -27.83 16.45
N PHE A 149 -4.15 -28.43 17.29
CA PHE A 149 -3.68 -29.80 17.15
C PHE A 149 -4.79 -30.85 17.33
N LYS A 150 -5.77 -30.57 18.19
CA LYS A 150 -6.95 -31.44 18.42
C LYS A 150 -8.01 -31.35 17.33
N TYR A 151 -7.92 -30.40 16.39
CA TYR A 151 -8.88 -30.32 15.28
C TYR A 151 -8.81 -31.58 14.41
N ASP A 152 -9.98 -31.98 13.92
CA ASP A 152 -10.13 -33.14 13.07
C ASP A 152 -9.65 -32.84 11.64
N LYS A 153 -9.43 -33.91 10.86
CA LYS A 153 -8.92 -33.79 9.49
C LYS A 153 -9.82 -32.91 8.61
N THR A 154 -11.15 -32.98 8.79
CA THR A 154 -12.09 -32.19 7.97
C THR A 154 -11.98 -30.69 8.22
N TYR A 155 -11.57 -30.28 9.42
CA TYR A 155 -11.28 -28.89 9.73
C TYR A 155 -10.03 -28.41 8.98
N PHE A 156 -8.95 -29.19 9.01
CA PHE A 156 -7.73 -28.86 8.27
C PHE A 156 -7.98 -28.80 6.76
N ASP A 157 -8.75 -29.74 6.22
CA ASP A 157 -9.10 -29.75 4.80
C ASP A 157 -9.84 -28.46 4.39
N LYS A 158 -10.64 -27.85 5.28
CA LYS A 158 -11.31 -26.55 5.05
C LYS A 158 -10.34 -25.36 5.09
N ILE A 159 -9.35 -25.38 5.98
CA ILE A 159 -8.33 -24.32 6.05
C ILE A 159 -7.42 -24.39 4.82
N VAL A 160 -6.97 -25.60 4.48
CA VAL A 160 -6.13 -25.84 3.30
C VAL A 160 -6.88 -25.51 2.02
N SER A 161 -8.17 -25.82 1.90
CA SER A 161 -8.95 -25.48 0.70
C SER A 161 -9.25 -23.98 0.55
N SER A 162 -9.28 -23.21 1.64
CA SER A 162 -9.51 -21.76 1.62
C SER A 162 -8.24 -20.95 1.49
N VAL A 163 -7.27 -21.14 2.40
CA VAL A 163 -6.02 -20.35 2.47
C VAL A 163 -4.90 -20.96 1.64
N GLY A 164 -4.89 -22.29 1.49
CA GLY A 164 -3.83 -23.03 0.80
C GLY A 164 -3.56 -22.52 -0.62
N PRO A 165 -4.56 -22.32 -1.49
CA PRO A 165 -4.34 -21.83 -2.85
C PRO A 165 -3.67 -20.45 -2.90
N LEU A 166 -4.08 -19.53 -2.02
CA LEU A 166 -3.48 -18.20 -1.93
C LEU A 166 -2.03 -18.29 -1.46
N MET A 167 -1.77 -19.05 -0.39
CA MET A 167 -0.41 -19.23 0.13
C MET A 167 0.48 -19.94 -0.89
N GLU A 168 -0.04 -20.90 -1.65
CA GLU A 168 0.71 -21.56 -2.71
C GLU A 168 1.12 -20.56 -3.80
N LYS A 169 0.20 -19.73 -4.29
CA LYS A 169 0.54 -18.66 -5.25
C LYS A 169 1.61 -17.70 -4.71
N LEU A 170 1.49 -17.25 -3.47
CA LEU A 170 2.41 -16.31 -2.85
C LEU A 170 3.79 -16.92 -2.52
N THR A 171 3.86 -18.22 -2.27
CA THR A 171 5.10 -18.90 -1.87
C THR A 171 5.74 -19.74 -2.97
N THR A 172 5.27 -19.61 -4.22
CA THR A 172 5.83 -20.34 -5.36
C THR A 172 6.91 -19.51 -6.09
N GLY A 173 8.00 -20.18 -6.46
CA GLY A 173 9.05 -19.62 -7.31
C GLY A 173 9.76 -18.40 -6.69
N ASN A 174 10.19 -17.48 -7.55
CA ASN A 174 11.05 -16.36 -7.15
C ASN A 174 10.28 -15.27 -6.37
N ILE A 175 8.94 -15.24 -6.46
CA ILE A 175 8.09 -14.31 -5.71
C ILE A 175 8.20 -14.58 -4.21
N ALA A 176 8.28 -15.85 -3.81
CA ALA A 176 8.42 -16.25 -2.41
C ALA A 176 9.66 -15.61 -1.76
N ALA A 177 10.78 -15.59 -2.47
CA ALA A 177 12.02 -14.98 -2.00
C ALA A 177 11.94 -13.45 -1.90
N LEU A 178 11.08 -12.81 -2.70
CA LEU A 178 10.81 -11.37 -2.59
C LEU A 178 9.96 -11.03 -1.38
N ILE A 179 8.88 -11.78 -1.15
CA ILE A 179 7.88 -11.44 -0.11
C ILE A 179 8.15 -12.09 1.25
N SER A 180 9.03 -13.08 1.30
CA SER A 180 9.50 -13.77 2.51
C SER A 180 11.03 -13.84 2.50
N PRO A 181 11.72 -12.69 2.64
CA PRO A 181 13.18 -12.65 2.69
C PRO A 181 13.73 -13.44 3.87
N ASP A 182 14.84 -14.15 3.64
CA ASP A 182 15.69 -14.63 4.72
C ASP A 182 16.59 -13.49 5.21
N TYR A 183 16.37 -13.08 6.46
CA TYR A 183 17.13 -12.02 7.13
C TYR A 183 18.54 -12.45 7.54
N ARG A 184 18.86 -13.75 7.45
CA ARG A 184 20.17 -14.32 7.78
C ARG A 184 20.99 -14.68 6.56
N ASP A 185 20.42 -14.51 5.37
CA ASP A 185 21.12 -14.79 4.12
C ASP A 185 22.00 -13.60 3.71
N ASP A 186 23.28 -13.71 4.06
CA ASP A 186 24.32 -12.74 3.68
C ASP A 186 24.76 -12.86 2.21
N GLN A 187 24.32 -13.90 1.48
CA GLN A 187 24.67 -14.08 0.06
C GLN A 187 23.76 -13.26 -0.87
N ASP A 188 22.54 -12.98 -0.44
CA ASP A 188 21.59 -12.20 -1.22
C ASP A 188 21.84 -10.69 -1.06
N GLN A 189 22.49 -10.11 -2.06
CA GLN A 189 22.83 -8.68 -2.11
C GLN A 189 21.61 -7.76 -2.31
N ARG A 190 20.40 -8.30 -2.56
CA ARG A 190 19.20 -7.48 -2.74
C ARG A 190 18.77 -6.88 -1.40
N PRO A 191 18.51 -5.57 -1.33
CA PRO A 191 18.17 -4.93 -0.07
C PRO A 191 16.79 -5.40 0.43
N ILE A 192 16.66 -5.56 1.75
CA ILE A 192 15.37 -5.69 2.42
C ILE A 192 14.97 -4.30 2.90
N PHE A 193 13.70 -3.92 2.75
CA PHE A 193 13.21 -2.65 3.27
C PHE A 193 11.97 -2.83 4.15
N GLU A 194 11.80 -1.92 5.09
CA GLU A 194 10.62 -1.74 5.93
C GLU A 194 10.16 -0.28 5.77
N TRP A 195 8.84 -0.02 5.73
CA TRP A 195 8.33 1.33 5.46
C TRP A 195 8.82 2.38 6.44
N MET A 196 8.93 2.03 7.73
CA MET A 196 9.40 2.95 8.76
C MET A 196 10.84 3.40 8.48
N ASP A 197 11.73 2.48 8.09
CA ASP A 197 13.12 2.80 7.75
C ASP A 197 13.20 3.68 6.50
N VAL A 198 12.39 3.39 5.49
CA VAL A 198 12.29 4.20 4.28
C VAL A 198 11.84 5.62 4.61
N ILE A 199 10.78 5.77 5.43
CA ILE A 199 10.22 7.08 5.81
C ILE A 199 11.25 7.88 6.62
N GLN A 200 11.91 7.25 7.60
CA GLN A 200 12.96 7.89 8.40
C GLN A 200 14.12 8.40 7.54
N ARG A 201 14.50 7.64 6.51
CA ARG A 201 15.58 7.99 5.57
C ARG A 201 15.13 8.91 4.43
N LYS A 202 13.87 9.35 4.41
CA LYS A 202 13.27 10.09 3.29
C LYS A 202 13.51 9.40 1.94
N GLY A 203 13.41 8.07 1.95
CA GLY A 203 13.65 7.22 0.80
C GLY A 203 12.49 7.24 -0.19
N ILE A 204 12.82 6.92 -1.45
CA ILE A 204 11.84 6.71 -2.53
C ILE A 204 11.70 5.20 -2.75
N VAL A 205 10.47 4.70 -2.89
CA VAL A 205 10.18 3.31 -3.22
C VAL A 205 9.33 3.28 -4.49
N TYR A 206 9.77 2.51 -5.48
CA TYR A 206 8.97 2.19 -6.66
C TYR A 206 8.42 0.77 -6.51
N VAL A 207 7.11 0.60 -6.73
CA VAL A 207 6.42 -0.68 -6.62
C VAL A 207 5.77 -1.02 -7.96
N GLY A 208 6.26 -2.05 -8.64
CA GLY A 208 5.65 -2.63 -9.83
C GLY A 208 4.99 -3.97 -9.51
N LEU A 209 3.66 -4.03 -9.48
CA LEU A 209 2.93 -5.24 -9.08
C LEU A 209 2.75 -6.28 -10.20
N ASP A 210 3.09 -5.94 -11.45
CA ASP A 210 2.96 -6.86 -12.60
C ASP A 210 1.58 -7.54 -12.70
N ALA A 211 0.52 -6.74 -12.48
CA ALA A 211 -0.86 -7.22 -12.45
C ALA A 211 -1.33 -7.86 -13.77
N LEU A 212 -0.71 -7.51 -14.90
CA LEU A 212 -1.00 -8.11 -16.21
C LEU A 212 -0.61 -9.61 -16.25
N THR A 213 0.42 -10.01 -15.52
CA THR A 213 0.90 -11.39 -15.49
C THR A 213 0.11 -12.23 -14.48
N ASP A 214 -0.07 -11.72 -13.26
CA ASP A 214 -0.89 -12.37 -12.22
C ASP A 214 -1.63 -11.34 -11.37
N THR A 215 -2.90 -11.10 -11.71
CA THR A 215 -3.78 -10.18 -10.98
C THR A 215 -4.03 -10.62 -9.54
N THR A 216 -4.02 -11.92 -9.25
CA THR A 216 -4.30 -12.43 -7.89
C THR A 216 -3.13 -12.13 -6.97
N VAL A 217 -1.90 -12.43 -7.41
CA VAL A 217 -0.69 -12.16 -6.62
C VAL A 217 -0.45 -10.67 -6.50
N ALA A 218 -0.59 -9.91 -7.59
CA ALA A 218 -0.47 -8.45 -7.59
C ALA A 218 -1.43 -7.80 -6.58
N SER A 219 -2.71 -8.18 -6.61
CA SER A 219 -3.73 -7.70 -5.68
C SER A 219 -3.39 -8.07 -4.23
N ALA A 220 -3.02 -9.32 -3.98
CA ALA A 220 -2.69 -9.80 -2.64
C ALA A 220 -1.47 -9.07 -2.03
N VAL A 221 -0.41 -8.88 -2.83
CA VAL A 221 0.80 -8.17 -2.40
C VAL A 221 0.51 -6.68 -2.22
N GLY A 222 -0.20 -6.06 -3.16
CA GLY A 222 -0.59 -4.64 -3.09
C GLY A 222 -1.44 -4.32 -1.86
N ASN A 223 -2.51 -5.09 -1.62
CA ASN A 223 -3.35 -4.93 -0.43
C ASN A 223 -2.55 -5.16 0.87
N SER A 224 -1.64 -6.14 0.90
CA SER A 224 -0.78 -6.36 2.07
C SER A 224 0.17 -5.18 2.31
N MET A 225 0.70 -4.56 1.25
CA MET A 225 1.50 -3.33 1.36
C MET A 225 0.68 -2.16 1.89
N PHE A 226 -0.54 -1.95 1.39
CA PHE A 226 -1.41 -0.89 1.91
C PHE A 226 -1.80 -1.13 3.37
N ALA A 227 -2.10 -2.37 3.76
CA ALA A 227 -2.36 -2.71 5.15
C ALA A 227 -1.18 -2.38 6.08
N ASP A 228 0.06 -2.64 5.63
CA ASP A 228 1.25 -2.26 6.39
C ASP A 228 1.41 -0.74 6.47
N LEU A 229 1.20 -0.02 5.36
CA LEU A 229 1.21 1.45 5.34
C LEU A 229 0.16 2.06 6.28
N VAL A 230 -1.05 1.48 6.35
CA VAL A 230 -2.09 1.92 7.30
C VAL A 230 -1.64 1.70 8.74
N SER A 231 -0.98 0.57 9.04
CA SER A 231 -0.42 0.30 10.36
C SER A 231 0.68 1.30 10.72
N VAL A 232 1.59 1.57 9.77
CA VAL A 232 2.67 2.55 9.91
C VAL A 232 2.11 3.96 10.09
N ALA A 233 1.11 4.37 9.32
CA ALA A 233 0.41 5.64 9.50
C ALA A 233 -0.20 5.72 10.91
N GLY A 234 -0.84 4.65 11.38
CA GLY A 234 -1.37 4.57 12.74
C GLY A 234 -0.31 4.67 13.83
N HIS A 235 0.90 4.16 13.59
CA HIS A 235 2.05 4.29 14.48
C HIS A 235 2.60 5.72 14.48
N ILE A 236 2.83 6.30 13.30
CA ILE A 236 3.32 7.69 13.13
C ILE A 236 2.36 8.69 13.77
N TYR A 237 1.05 8.49 13.59
CA TYR A 237 0.03 9.35 14.19
C TYR A 237 0.09 9.37 15.73
N LYS A 238 0.52 8.28 16.37
CA LYS A 238 0.59 8.17 17.85
C LYS A 238 1.94 8.57 18.42
N HIS A 239 3.02 8.19 17.74
CA HIS A 239 4.38 8.23 18.28
C HIS A 239 5.32 9.17 17.51
N GLY A 240 4.85 9.75 16.40
CA GLY A 240 5.68 10.51 15.46
C GLY A 240 6.68 9.64 14.70
N VAL A 241 7.57 10.29 13.94
CA VAL A 241 8.76 9.67 13.37
C VAL A 241 9.97 10.17 14.15
N ARG A 242 10.67 9.26 14.84
CA ARG A 242 11.93 9.60 15.51
C ARG A 242 13.03 9.77 14.46
N PRO A 243 13.73 10.92 14.40
CA PRO A 243 14.93 11.03 13.60
C PRO A 243 16.02 10.12 14.17
N GLN A 244 16.71 9.35 13.33
CA GLN A 244 17.98 8.73 13.73
C GLN A 244 19.05 9.83 13.71
N GLY A 245 19.35 10.39 14.88
CA GLY A 245 20.43 11.35 15.09
C GLY A 245 21.03 11.18 16.49
N PRO A 246 22.32 11.50 16.69
CA PRO A 246 23.03 11.28 17.95
C PRO A 246 22.70 12.32 19.02
N ASP A 247 21.60 13.07 18.90
CA ASP A 247 21.30 14.21 19.77
C ASP A 247 20.33 13.80 20.89
N PRO A 248 20.83 13.50 22.11
CA PRO A 248 20.01 13.05 23.22
C PRO A 248 19.09 14.14 23.78
N ALA A 249 19.21 15.39 23.32
CA ALA A 249 18.36 16.50 23.75
C ALA A 249 16.93 16.46 23.16
N ALA A 250 16.68 15.67 22.11
CA ALA A 250 15.34 15.43 21.57
C ALA A 250 14.61 14.24 22.24
N GLN A 251 15.14 13.75 23.37
CA GLN A 251 14.60 12.57 24.08
C GLN A 251 13.48 12.88 25.07
N SER A 252 13.10 14.16 25.28
CA SER A 252 12.19 14.57 26.35
C SER A 252 10.80 15.05 25.92
N ASP A 253 10.32 14.73 24.72
CA ASP A 253 8.94 15.08 24.37
C ASP A 253 8.00 13.90 24.66
N THR A 254 7.50 13.90 25.91
CA THR A 254 6.22 13.29 26.31
C THR A 254 5.02 14.03 25.72
N ALA A 255 5.25 15.10 24.95
CA ALA A 255 4.24 15.74 24.13
C ALA A 255 3.99 14.90 22.86
N GLY A 256 2.73 14.56 22.58
CA GLY A 256 2.35 13.88 21.34
C GLY A 256 2.81 14.64 20.09
N PRO A 257 2.75 14.01 18.90
CA PRO A 257 3.28 14.60 17.68
C PRO A 257 2.66 15.97 17.39
N THR A 258 3.48 17.00 17.25
CA THR A 258 3.07 18.30 16.73
C THR A 258 3.03 18.27 15.19
N PRO A 259 2.11 19.02 14.54
CA PRO A 259 2.01 19.06 13.08
C PRO A 259 3.32 19.41 12.35
N ALA A 260 4.20 20.17 13.02
CA ALA A 260 5.49 20.60 12.48
C ALA A 260 6.54 19.46 12.35
N ASN A 261 6.36 18.34 13.06
CA ASN A 261 7.32 17.22 13.07
C ASN A 261 6.83 15.99 12.29
N LEU A 262 5.67 16.08 11.62
CA LEU A 262 5.16 14.99 10.78
C LEU A 262 5.89 14.97 9.43
N PRO A 263 6.34 13.80 8.96
CA PRO A 263 6.94 13.68 7.63
C PRO A 263 5.89 13.89 6.55
N THR A 264 6.27 14.48 5.42
CA THR A 264 5.44 14.44 4.21
C THR A 264 5.70 13.15 3.46
N ILE A 265 4.68 12.30 3.31
CA ILE A 265 4.77 11.01 2.62
C ILE A 265 3.87 11.06 1.38
N SER A 266 4.48 11.21 0.21
CA SER A 266 3.74 11.26 -1.06
C SER A 266 3.56 9.85 -1.62
N LEU A 267 2.31 9.40 -1.72
CA LEU A 267 1.92 8.12 -2.33
C LEU A 267 1.28 8.38 -3.69
N HIS A 268 1.94 7.88 -4.74
CA HIS A 268 1.44 7.92 -6.10
C HIS A 268 0.90 6.53 -6.47
N ALA A 269 -0.40 6.45 -6.73
CA ALA A 269 -1.11 5.22 -7.06
C ALA A 269 -1.57 5.27 -8.51
N ASP A 270 -0.81 4.61 -9.39
CA ASP A 270 -1.18 4.43 -10.79
C ASP A 270 -2.23 3.32 -10.95
N GLU A 271 -3.07 3.39 -11.97
CA GLU A 271 -4.19 2.45 -12.21
C GLU A 271 -5.04 2.20 -10.95
N PHE A 272 -5.56 3.29 -10.36
CA PHE A 272 -6.25 3.28 -9.09
C PHE A 272 -7.44 2.31 -9.00
N ASN A 273 -8.13 2.06 -10.10
CA ASN A 273 -9.22 1.07 -10.19
C ASN A 273 -8.75 -0.36 -9.90
N GLU A 274 -7.49 -0.70 -10.14
CA GLU A 274 -6.94 -2.02 -9.78
C GLU A 274 -6.46 -2.07 -8.32
N LEU A 275 -6.01 -0.93 -7.79
CA LEU A 275 -5.45 -0.83 -6.44
C LEU A 275 -6.51 -0.61 -5.35
N ILE A 276 -7.70 -0.12 -5.72
CA ILE A 276 -8.73 0.18 -4.74
C ILE A 276 -9.30 -1.10 -4.10
N GLY A 277 -9.29 -1.11 -2.77
CA GLY A 277 -9.72 -2.22 -1.93
C GLY A 277 -10.09 -1.76 -0.52
N ASP A 278 -10.45 -2.71 0.34
CA ASP A 278 -10.90 -2.43 1.70
C ASP A 278 -9.78 -1.83 2.59
N GLU A 279 -8.51 -2.05 2.26
CA GLU A 279 -7.34 -1.47 2.93
C GLU A 279 -7.00 -0.06 2.45
N PHE A 280 -7.28 0.26 1.19
CA PHE A 280 -6.91 1.56 0.61
C PHE A 280 -7.82 2.70 1.10
N VAL A 281 -9.12 2.44 1.28
CA VAL A 281 -10.08 3.45 1.74
C VAL A 281 -9.71 4.00 3.14
N PRO A 282 -9.38 3.15 4.15
CA PRO A 282 -8.84 3.63 5.42
C PRO A 282 -7.57 4.47 5.29
N LEU A 283 -6.67 4.15 4.34
CA LEU A 283 -5.46 4.92 4.10
C LEU A 283 -5.82 6.34 3.66
N LEU A 284 -6.72 6.50 2.69
CA LEU A 284 -7.22 7.81 2.26
C LEU A 284 -7.86 8.60 3.41
N ASN A 285 -8.71 7.95 4.21
CA ASN A 285 -9.51 8.64 5.22
C ASN A 285 -8.73 9.03 6.48
N LYS A 286 -7.70 8.26 6.85
CA LYS A 286 -7.05 8.36 8.17
C LYS A 286 -5.57 8.71 8.13
N ALA A 287 -4.88 8.43 7.02
CA ALA A 287 -3.44 8.61 6.96
C ALA A 287 -3.01 10.08 6.79
N GLY A 288 -3.93 10.99 6.43
CA GLY A 288 -3.64 12.43 6.35
C GLY A 288 -3.09 13.01 7.66
N GLY A 289 -3.57 12.51 8.81
CA GLY A 289 -3.05 12.89 10.13
C GLY A 289 -1.62 12.40 10.43
N ALA A 290 -1.10 11.47 9.63
CA ALA A 290 0.27 10.97 9.69
C ALA A 290 1.18 11.58 8.60
N GLY A 291 0.67 12.57 7.85
CA GLY A 291 1.42 13.27 6.79
C GLY A 291 1.39 12.59 5.42
N PHE A 292 0.51 11.62 5.21
CA PHE A 292 0.32 10.99 3.89
C PHE A 292 -0.43 11.93 2.94
N GLN A 293 0.09 12.06 1.72
CA GLN A 293 -0.52 12.73 0.58
C GLN A 293 -0.71 11.70 -0.53
N VAL A 294 -1.96 11.38 -0.84
CA VAL A 294 -2.27 10.35 -1.85
C VAL A 294 -2.69 11.01 -3.14
N THR A 295 -2.00 10.69 -4.23
CA THR A 295 -2.37 11.05 -5.60
C THR A 295 -2.70 9.78 -6.36
N ALA A 296 -3.96 9.62 -6.74
CA ALA A 296 -4.45 8.46 -7.47
C ALA A 296 -4.69 8.83 -8.95
N TYR A 297 -4.28 7.95 -9.85
CA TYR A 297 -4.44 8.11 -11.30
C TYR A 297 -5.39 7.04 -11.81
N THR A 298 -6.40 7.43 -12.58
CA THR A 298 -7.34 6.49 -13.22
C THR A 298 -7.79 7.03 -14.57
N GLN A 299 -8.17 6.12 -15.47
CA GLN A 299 -8.64 6.45 -16.80
C GLN A 299 -10.13 6.84 -16.80
N THR A 300 -10.94 6.11 -16.04
CA THR A 300 -12.38 6.35 -15.91
C THR A 300 -12.80 6.17 -14.46
N TRP A 301 -13.75 7.00 -14.01
CA TRP A 301 -14.33 6.84 -12.68
C TRP A 301 -15.28 5.65 -12.61
N SER A 302 -15.95 5.32 -13.72
CA SER A 302 -16.84 4.16 -13.79
C SER A 302 -16.14 2.84 -13.48
N ASP A 303 -14.87 2.68 -13.87
CA ASP A 303 -14.09 1.49 -13.50
C ASP A 303 -13.85 1.40 -11.98
N VAL A 304 -13.65 2.55 -11.32
CA VAL A 304 -13.55 2.64 -9.86
C VAL A 304 -14.89 2.28 -9.21
N GLU A 305 -16.01 2.81 -9.73
CA GLU A 305 -17.35 2.48 -9.21
C GLU A 305 -17.66 0.98 -9.35
N ALA A 306 -17.33 0.40 -10.51
CA ALA A 306 -17.50 -1.01 -10.79
C ALA A 306 -16.66 -1.88 -9.85
N ARG A 307 -15.41 -1.49 -9.57
CA ARG A 307 -14.53 -2.21 -8.65
C ARG A 307 -15.05 -2.19 -7.21
N ILE A 308 -15.55 -1.05 -6.75
CA ILE A 308 -16.13 -0.92 -5.40
C ILE A 308 -17.47 -1.67 -5.30
N GLY A 309 -18.21 -1.79 -6.39
CA GLY A 309 -19.52 -2.45 -6.45
C GLY A 309 -20.65 -1.64 -5.79
N ASN A 310 -20.38 -0.40 -5.37
CA ASN A 310 -21.36 0.46 -4.70
C ASN A 310 -21.09 1.94 -5.03
N LYS A 311 -22.03 2.57 -5.73
CA LYS A 311 -21.95 3.99 -6.14
C LYS A 311 -21.83 4.96 -4.96
N ALA A 312 -22.51 4.71 -3.84
CA ALA A 312 -22.40 5.57 -2.67
C ALA A 312 -21.02 5.46 -2.00
N LYS A 313 -20.45 4.25 -1.90
CA LYS A 313 -19.09 4.04 -1.39
C LYS A 313 -18.04 4.64 -2.34
N ALA A 314 -18.26 4.56 -3.65
CA ALA A 314 -17.43 5.25 -4.63
C ALA A 314 -17.47 6.77 -4.46
N GLY A 315 -18.65 7.37 -4.41
CA GLY A 315 -18.82 8.80 -4.16
C GLY A 315 -18.14 9.25 -2.84
N GLN A 316 -18.20 8.41 -1.80
CA GLN A 316 -17.45 8.65 -0.56
C GLN A 316 -15.93 8.70 -0.82
N VAL A 317 -15.38 7.74 -1.57
CA VAL A 317 -13.95 7.71 -1.92
C VAL A 317 -13.55 8.95 -2.72
N ALA A 318 -14.33 9.34 -3.74
CA ALA A 318 -14.12 10.59 -4.48
C ALA A 318 -14.08 11.80 -3.55
N GLY A 319 -15.03 11.90 -2.61
CA GLY A 319 -15.11 13.01 -1.66
C GLY A 319 -13.91 13.14 -0.71
N ASN A 320 -13.10 12.09 -0.53
CA ASN A 320 -11.87 12.19 0.27
C ASN A 320 -10.70 12.82 -0.51
N PHE A 321 -10.82 12.93 -1.84
CA PHE A 321 -9.83 13.63 -2.65
C PHE A 321 -10.18 15.12 -2.71
N ASN A 322 -9.39 15.94 -2.04
CA ASN A 322 -9.58 17.39 -2.00
C ASN A 322 -9.23 18.10 -3.33
N THR A 323 -8.53 17.41 -4.23
CA THR A 323 -8.01 17.97 -5.48
C THR A 323 -8.36 17.04 -6.63
N LEU A 324 -8.97 17.60 -7.66
CA LEU A 324 -9.34 16.90 -8.88
C LEU A 324 -8.60 17.52 -10.05
N ILE A 325 -7.78 16.74 -10.75
CA ILE A 325 -7.11 17.16 -11.98
C ILE A 325 -7.63 16.29 -13.11
N MET A 326 -8.37 16.90 -14.04
CA MET A 326 -8.96 16.21 -15.17
C MET A 326 -8.21 16.54 -16.46
N LEU A 327 -7.54 15.53 -17.01
CA LEU A 327 -7.02 15.54 -18.37
C LEU A 327 -8.16 15.18 -19.35
N ARG A 328 -7.82 15.04 -20.65
CA ARG A 328 -8.77 14.54 -21.65
C ARG A 328 -9.33 13.19 -21.21
N VAL A 329 -10.65 13.12 -21.06
CA VAL A 329 -11.40 11.89 -20.80
C VAL A 329 -12.33 11.59 -21.98
N LYS A 330 -12.61 10.32 -22.25
CA LYS A 330 -13.55 9.91 -23.31
C LYS A 330 -14.98 9.76 -22.79
N GLU A 331 -15.11 9.37 -21.52
CA GLU A 331 -16.40 9.10 -20.90
C GLU A 331 -17.05 10.38 -20.40
N LEU A 332 -18.31 10.61 -20.79
CA LEU A 332 -19.10 11.77 -20.37
C LEU A 332 -19.33 11.79 -18.86
N ALA A 333 -19.68 10.66 -18.24
CA ALA A 333 -19.93 10.58 -16.81
C ALA A 333 -18.71 11.00 -15.97
N THR A 334 -17.50 10.58 -16.36
CA THR A 334 -16.26 11.02 -15.70
C THR A 334 -16.04 12.53 -15.90
N ALA A 335 -16.32 13.09 -17.07
CA ALA A 335 -16.22 14.53 -17.32
C ALA A 335 -17.23 15.33 -16.48
N GLU A 336 -18.46 14.82 -16.35
CA GLU A 336 -19.54 15.44 -15.57
C GLU A 336 -19.17 15.60 -14.10
N MET A 337 -18.36 14.69 -13.53
CA MET A 337 -17.85 14.83 -12.16
C MET A 337 -17.16 16.15 -11.88
N LEU A 338 -16.45 16.72 -12.86
CA LEU A 338 -15.82 18.04 -12.73
C LEU A 338 -16.81 19.16 -13.05
N THR A 339 -17.56 19.04 -14.15
CA THR A 339 -18.40 20.14 -14.65
C THR A 339 -19.62 20.41 -13.78
N GLU A 340 -20.18 19.38 -13.10
CA GLU A 340 -21.31 19.54 -12.18
C GLU A 340 -20.93 20.26 -10.88
N GLN A 341 -19.65 20.30 -10.52
CA GLN A 341 -19.16 21.04 -9.35
C GLN A 341 -18.98 22.54 -9.63
N LEU A 342 -19.04 22.96 -10.89
CA LEU A 342 -18.81 24.35 -11.28
C LEU A 342 -20.11 25.15 -11.25
N PRO A 343 -20.04 26.42 -10.81
CA PRO A 343 -21.19 27.30 -10.90
C PRO A 343 -21.50 27.59 -12.37
N ARG A 344 -22.77 27.91 -12.65
CA ARG A 344 -23.17 28.49 -13.92
C ARG A 344 -22.71 29.94 -14.01
N VAL A 345 -22.50 30.42 -15.24
CA VAL A 345 -22.04 31.77 -15.54
C VAL A 345 -23.02 32.48 -16.46
N GLU A 346 -23.19 33.77 -16.23
CA GLU A 346 -24.00 34.63 -17.09
C GLU A 346 -23.17 35.11 -18.28
N VAL A 347 -23.66 34.85 -19.48
CA VAL A 347 -23.07 35.34 -20.73
C VAL A 347 -23.96 36.42 -21.32
N PHE A 348 -23.36 37.58 -21.56
CA PHE A 348 -24.02 38.72 -22.18
C PHE A 348 -23.87 38.61 -23.70
N THR A 349 -24.99 38.43 -24.39
CA THR A 349 -25.05 38.40 -25.85
C THR A 349 -25.62 39.72 -26.35
N LEU A 350 -24.83 40.44 -27.15
CA LEU A 350 -25.28 41.63 -27.88
C LEU A 350 -25.97 41.18 -29.17
N MET A 351 -27.27 41.43 -29.28
CA MET A 351 -28.02 41.24 -30.52
C MET A 351 -28.33 42.60 -31.12
N SER A 352 -27.78 42.89 -32.29
CA SER A 352 -28.16 44.05 -33.09
C SER A 352 -29.49 43.74 -33.79
N VAL A 353 -30.55 44.43 -33.39
CA VAL A 353 -31.87 44.34 -34.03
C VAL A 353 -32.06 45.55 -34.93
N SER A 354 -32.11 45.32 -36.24
CA SER A 354 -32.49 46.33 -37.22
C SER A 354 -33.93 46.07 -37.68
N GLY A 355 -34.81 47.05 -37.47
CA GLY A 355 -36.19 47.04 -37.94
C GLY A 355 -36.46 48.20 -38.88
N VAL A 356 -37.38 48.00 -39.82
CA VAL A 356 -37.94 49.06 -40.67
C VAL A 356 -39.44 49.09 -40.41
N ASP A 357 -39.95 50.21 -39.93
CA ASP A 357 -41.38 50.46 -39.75
C ASP A 357 -41.86 51.42 -40.85
N ASP A 358 -42.96 51.05 -41.51
CA ASP A 358 -43.63 51.91 -42.49
C ASP A 358 -44.45 52.97 -41.76
N SER A 359 -44.25 54.23 -42.11
CA SER A 359 -44.96 55.36 -41.50
C SER A 359 -46.39 55.41 -42.04
N SER A 360 -47.39 55.21 -41.18
CA SER A 360 -48.81 55.16 -41.57
C SER A 360 -49.51 56.53 -41.56
N GLU A 361 -48.78 57.63 -41.39
CA GLU A 361 -49.31 59.00 -41.42
C GLU A 361 -49.35 59.58 -42.84
N PRO A 362 -50.54 59.80 -43.44
CA PRO A 362 -50.64 60.41 -44.76
C PRO A 362 -50.27 61.91 -44.67
N GLY A 363 -49.11 62.27 -45.23
CA GLY A 363 -48.69 63.68 -45.39
C GLY A 363 -47.40 64.08 -44.66
N SER A 364 -46.72 63.18 -43.94
CA SER A 364 -45.51 63.51 -43.16
C SER A 364 -44.21 63.55 -44.00
N GLY A 365 -44.23 63.13 -45.27
CA GLY A 365 -43.07 63.16 -46.17
C GLY A 365 -41.93 62.20 -45.80
N VAL A 366 -42.16 61.29 -44.84
CA VAL A 366 -41.22 60.26 -44.42
C VAL A 366 -41.85 58.89 -44.70
N ASP A 367 -41.33 58.18 -45.70
CA ASP A 367 -41.90 56.90 -46.15
C ASP A 367 -41.48 55.71 -45.27
N PHE A 368 -40.28 55.73 -44.68
CA PHE A 368 -39.74 54.65 -43.85
C PHE A 368 -39.04 55.19 -42.59
N LYS A 369 -39.25 54.57 -41.43
CA LYS A 369 -38.46 54.80 -40.22
C LYS A 369 -37.63 53.56 -39.90
N SER A 370 -36.31 53.68 -39.97
CA SER A 370 -35.39 52.62 -39.58
C SER A 370 -35.00 52.78 -38.10
N ARG A 371 -35.08 51.69 -37.34
CA ARG A 371 -34.63 51.60 -35.95
C ARG A 371 -33.54 50.54 -35.85
N ASN A 372 -32.36 50.95 -35.37
CA ASN A 372 -31.31 50.02 -34.96
C ASN A 372 -31.21 50.08 -33.43
N GLU A 373 -31.33 48.92 -32.79
CA GLU A 373 -31.24 48.78 -31.35
C GLU A 373 -30.28 47.64 -30.99
N ASP A 374 -29.35 47.92 -30.10
CA ASP A 374 -28.49 46.89 -29.51
C ASP A 374 -29.18 46.35 -28.26
N ARG A 375 -29.72 45.13 -28.38
CA ARG A 375 -30.35 44.43 -27.26
C ARG A 375 -29.32 43.56 -26.56
N ILE A 376 -29.01 43.88 -25.31
CA ILE A 376 -28.23 42.99 -24.43
C ILE A 376 -29.17 41.93 -23.88
N SER A 377 -28.93 40.66 -24.22
CA SER A 377 -29.59 39.51 -23.63
C SER A 377 -28.62 38.81 -22.67
N VAL A 378 -29.09 38.48 -21.48
CA VAL A 378 -28.34 37.69 -20.50
C VAL A 378 -28.82 36.24 -20.58
N SER A 379 -27.89 35.30 -20.77
CA SER A 379 -28.19 33.86 -20.72
C SER A 379 -27.26 33.17 -19.75
N GLU A 380 -27.83 32.37 -18.85
CA GLU A 380 -27.08 31.56 -17.91
C GLU A 380 -26.65 30.24 -18.58
N VAL A 381 -25.34 30.00 -18.66
CA VAL A 381 -24.75 28.81 -19.28
C VAL A 381 -23.78 28.10 -18.33
N PRO A 382 -23.55 26.78 -18.46
CA PRO A 382 -22.51 26.10 -17.69
C PRO A 382 -21.13 26.71 -17.97
N MET A 383 -20.30 26.84 -16.93
CA MET A 383 -18.93 27.37 -17.07
C MET A 383 -18.07 26.50 -17.98
N LEU A 384 -18.20 25.17 -17.83
CA LEU A 384 -17.61 24.18 -18.72
C LEU A 384 -18.66 23.12 -19.04
N THR A 385 -18.61 22.60 -20.25
CA THR A 385 -19.40 21.45 -20.68
C THR A 385 -18.54 20.20 -20.69
N ALA A 386 -19.16 19.02 -20.57
CA ALA A 386 -18.43 17.76 -20.68
C ALA A 386 -17.72 17.62 -22.04
N ALA A 387 -18.27 18.23 -23.10
CA ALA A 387 -17.64 18.26 -24.42
C ALA A 387 -16.29 19.00 -24.42
N ASP A 388 -16.14 20.05 -23.59
CA ASP A 388 -14.87 20.78 -23.47
C ASP A 388 -13.75 19.89 -22.90
N LEU A 389 -14.11 18.99 -21.97
CA LEU A 389 -13.19 18.03 -21.37
C LEU A 389 -12.79 16.93 -22.36
N VAL A 390 -13.73 16.46 -23.18
CA VAL A 390 -13.49 15.45 -24.22
C VAL A 390 -12.60 16.00 -25.35
N ALA A 391 -12.73 17.29 -25.66
CA ALA A 391 -11.96 17.97 -26.71
C ALA A 391 -10.54 18.41 -26.27
N LEU A 392 -10.21 18.33 -24.98
CA LEU A 392 -8.97 18.85 -24.40
C LEU A 392 -7.70 18.43 -25.16
N PRO A 393 -6.82 19.33 -25.65
CA PRO A 393 -5.55 18.92 -26.25
C PRO A 393 -4.64 18.12 -25.31
N LYS A 394 -3.77 17.27 -25.86
CA LYS A 394 -2.78 16.52 -25.06
C LYS A 394 -1.88 17.49 -24.28
N GLY A 395 -1.63 17.19 -23.02
CA GLY A 395 -0.85 18.06 -22.12
C GLY A 395 -1.64 19.26 -21.59
N GLN A 396 -2.98 19.24 -21.67
CA GLN A 396 -3.83 20.21 -20.98
C GLN A 396 -4.77 19.50 -20.01
N ALA A 397 -5.13 20.22 -18.94
CA ALA A 397 -6.05 19.75 -17.92
C ALA A 397 -6.92 20.90 -17.41
N PHE A 398 -8.06 20.55 -16.80
CA PHE A 398 -8.76 21.42 -15.86
C PHE A 398 -8.55 20.86 -14.46
N ALA A 399 -8.31 21.72 -13.48
CA ALA A 399 -8.11 21.29 -12.10
C ALA A 399 -9.01 22.08 -11.16
N LEU A 400 -9.61 21.37 -10.21
CA LEU A 400 -10.23 21.95 -9.03
C LEU A 400 -9.21 21.86 -7.90
N LEU A 401 -8.62 23.00 -7.55
CA LEU A 401 -7.63 23.14 -6.49
C LEU A 401 -8.23 23.92 -5.31
N GLU A 402 -7.60 23.83 -4.13
CA GLU A 402 -7.91 24.68 -2.97
C GLU A 402 -9.40 24.72 -2.57
N GLY A 403 -10.10 23.58 -2.67
CA GLY A 403 -11.52 23.50 -2.29
C GLY A 403 -12.51 23.97 -3.36
N GLY A 404 -12.12 23.93 -4.64
CA GLY A 404 -13.05 24.08 -5.77
C GLY A 404 -12.70 25.18 -6.77
N HIS A 405 -11.55 25.84 -6.61
CA HIS A 405 -11.10 26.85 -7.58
C HIS A 405 -10.70 26.18 -8.90
N LEU A 406 -11.36 26.59 -9.99
CA LEU A 406 -11.09 26.09 -11.33
C LEU A 406 -9.84 26.72 -11.93
N TRP A 407 -8.90 25.87 -12.34
CA TRP A 407 -7.69 26.24 -13.06
C TRP A 407 -7.62 25.53 -14.40
N LYS A 408 -7.22 26.27 -15.44
CA LYS A 408 -6.80 25.69 -16.71
C LYS A 408 -5.29 25.49 -16.67
N ILE A 409 -4.85 24.23 -16.77
CA ILE A 409 -3.43 23.86 -16.65
C ILE A 409 -2.90 23.36 -18.00
N ARG A 410 -1.65 23.73 -18.29
CA ARG A 410 -0.85 23.14 -19.36
C ARG A 410 0.34 22.41 -18.75
N VAL A 411 0.36 21.08 -18.91
CA VAL A 411 1.43 20.21 -18.42
C VAL A 411 2.52 20.13 -19.49
N PRO A 412 3.80 20.39 -19.15
CA PRO A 412 4.90 20.19 -20.08
C PRO A 412 4.98 18.70 -20.44
N LEU A 413 5.06 18.41 -21.74
CA LEU A 413 5.27 17.06 -22.23
C LEU A 413 6.79 16.77 -22.23
N PRO A 414 7.23 15.58 -21.80
CA PRO A 414 8.64 15.22 -21.87
C PRO A 414 9.11 15.26 -23.34
N ASP A 415 10.32 15.78 -23.55
CA ASP A 415 10.95 15.79 -24.88
C ASP A 415 11.24 14.35 -25.31
N SER A 416 10.94 14.02 -26.57
CA SER A 416 11.24 12.71 -27.15
C SER A 416 12.71 12.55 -27.52
N ARG A 417 13.49 13.63 -27.50
CA ARG A 417 14.95 13.59 -27.54
C ARG A 417 15.43 13.02 -26.21
N GLY A 418 16.05 11.84 -26.25
CA GLY A 418 16.44 11.09 -25.05
C GLY A 418 17.08 11.99 -23.98
N ASP A 419 16.51 11.95 -22.78
CA ASP A 419 17.04 12.68 -21.64
C ASP A 419 18.34 11.99 -21.20
N ALA A 420 19.46 12.71 -21.25
CA ALA A 420 20.77 12.19 -20.85
C ALA A 420 20.83 11.77 -19.37
N ALA A 421 19.91 12.27 -18.54
CA ALA A 421 19.78 11.87 -17.14
C ALA A 421 18.87 10.66 -16.92
N MET A 422 18.10 10.24 -17.94
CA MET A 422 17.18 9.11 -17.83
C MET A 422 17.89 7.79 -18.17
N PRO A 423 17.89 6.80 -17.25
CA PRO A 423 18.51 5.49 -17.50
C PRO A 423 17.83 4.76 -18.64
N THR A 424 18.60 3.99 -19.42
CA THR A 424 18.09 3.27 -20.58
C THR A 424 17.36 1.98 -20.21
N ALA A 425 17.64 1.42 -19.03
CA ALA A 425 17.02 0.20 -18.53
C ALA A 425 16.89 0.18 -16.99
N PHE A 426 15.95 -0.62 -16.48
CA PHE A 426 15.78 -0.87 -15.04
C PHE A 426 17.05 -1.42 -14.37
N THR A 427 17.83 -2.21 -15.11
CA THR A 427 19.13 -2.73 -14.64
C THR A 427 20.14 -1.63 -14.34
N GLU A 428 20.14 -0.54 -15.10
CA GLU A 428 21.03 0.60 -14.83
C GLU A 428 20.61 1.34 -13.56
N ILE A 429 19.29 1.46 -13.33
CA ILE A 429 18.73 1.99 -12.08
C ILE A 429 19.19 1.12 -10.90
N THR A 430 19.02 -0.20 -10.99
CA THR A 430 19.38 -1.10 -9.89
C THR A 430 20.88 -1.18 -9.63
N GLN A 431 21.71 -1.16 -10.66
CA GLN A 431 23.17 -1.08 -10.50
C GLN A 431 23.61 0.25 -9.88
N ALA A 432 23.02 1.37 -10.32
CA ALA A 432 23.27 2.67 -9.70
C ALA A 432 22.82 2.70 -8.23
N MET A 433 21.70 2.04 -7.91
CA MET A 433 21.26 1.84 -6.52
C MET A 433 22.27 1.04 -5.73
N GLN A 434 22.69 -0.15 -6.21
CA GLN A 434 23.67 -1.00 -5.53
C GLN A 434 24.98 -0.27 -5.26
N ARG A 435 25.49 0.51 -6.22
CA ARG A 435 26.69 1.34 -6.03
C ARG A 435 26.53 2.42 -4.96
N ARG A 436 25.31 2.96 -4.82
CA ARG A 436 24.97 4.00 -3.83
C ARG A 436 24.49 3.42 -2.50
N TYR A 437 24.19 2.12 -2.44
CA TYR A 437 23.70 1.45 -1.26
C TYR A 437 24.87 1.17 -0.33
N ILE A 438 25.04 2.03 0.67
CA ILE A 438 26.05 1.91 1.70
C ILE A 438 25.39 1.26 2.92
N THR A 439 25.81 0.05 3.27
CA THR A 439 25.48 -0.59 4.54
C THR A 439 26.15 0.13 5.72
N ASN A 440 25.62 -0.06 6.93
CA ASN A 440 25.87 0.71 8.17
C ASN A 440 27.35 1.02 8.52
N ASP A 441 28.34 0.36 7.91
CA ASP A 441 29.77 0.50 8.25
C ASP A 441 30.51 1.66 7.56
N GLN A 442 29.91 2.38 6.60
CA GLN A 442 30.60 3.47 5.88
C GLN A 442 29.85 4.82 5.89
N TRP A 443 29.19 5.14 7.00
CA TRP A 443 28.48 6.41 7.23
C TRP A 443 29.34 7.68 7.04
N TYR A 444 30.66 7.57 7.09
CA TYR A 444 31.61 8.70 6.92
C TYR A 444 31.94 9.02 5.45
N ARG A 445 31.44 8.24 4.47
CA ARG A 445 31.68 8.49 3.03
C ARG A 445 30.61 9.34 2.35
N VAL A 446 29.66 9.90 3.11
CA VAL A 446 28.66 10.82 2.58
C VAL A 446 29.35 12.09 2.09
N ARG A 447 29.66 12.15 0.79
CA ARG A 447 29.59 13.41 0.06
C ARG A 447 28.15 13.52 -0.42
N GLU A 448 27.37 14.35 0.26
CA GLU A 448 26.10 14.82 -0.28
C GLU A 448 26.37 15.40 -1.68
N SER A 449 25.93 14.69 -2.72
CA SER A 449 25.98 15.19 -4.09
C SER A 449 24.56 15.29 -4.63
N TRP A 450 23.73 16.05 -3.91
CA TRP A 450 22.53 16.66 -4.46
C TRP A 450 22.84 18.16 -4.51
N TRP A 451 22.79 18.74 -5.72
CA TRP A 451 23.19 20.11 -6.10
C TRP A 451 24.67 20.39 -6.39
N HIS A 452 25.10 20.09 -7.62
CA HIS A 452 25.82 21.10 -8.39
C HIS A 452 25.15 21.21 -9.75
N ALA A 453 24.46 22.33 -9.95
CA ALA A 453 24.06 22.79 -11.27
C ALA A 453 25.33 22.92 -12.13
N SER A 454 25.45 22.09 -13.16
CA SER A 454 26.42 22.29 -14.21
C SER A 454 26.02 23.53 -15.01
N LEU A 455 26.62 24.67 -14.66
CA LEU A 455 26.70 25.81 -15.58
C LEU A 455 27.38 25.33 -16.88
N PRO A 456 26.83 25.64 -18.06
CA PRO A 456 27.42 25.21 -19.31
C PRO A 456 28.65 26.07 -19.64
N GLY A 457 29.85 25.50 -19.48
CA GLY A 457 31.07 26.08 -20.01
C GLY A 457 32.28 26.09 -19.07
N ALA A 458 32.87 24.92 -18.79
CA ALA A 458 34.27 24.83 -18.36
C ALA A 458 34.85 23.51 -18.85
N ARG A 459 35.93 23.57 -19.65
CA ARG A 459 36.63 22.40 -20.20
C ARG A 459 37.47 21.73 -19.09
N PRO A 460 37.68 20.41 -19.14
CA PRO A 460 38.48 19.70 -18.17
C PRO A 460 39.97 19.82 -18.53
N GLY A 461 40.78 20.29 -17.58
CA GLY A 461 42.23 20.21 -17.66
C GLY A 461 42.91 21.48 -17.19
N GLU A 462 43.25 21.55 -15.91
CA GLU A 462 44.62 21.82 -15.46
C GLU A 462 44.68 21.63 -13.95
N ALA A 463 45.65 20.81 -13.54
CA ALA A 463 46.07 20.69 -12.17
C ALA A 463 46.66 22.03 -11.73
N ASP A 464 46.30 22.51 -10.53
CA ASP A 464 47.31 23.23 -9.76
C ASP A 464 47.14 23.06 -8.26
N THR A 465 48.24 22.59 -7.70
CA THR A 465 48.61 22.52 -6.30
C THR A 465 48.87 23.91 -5.76
N THR A 466 48.12 24.39 -4.77
CA THR A 466 48.68 25.28 -3.75
C THR A 466 47.87 25.24 -2.46
N ALA A 467 48.61 25.16 -1.36
CA ALA A 467 48.17 25.02 0.01
C ALA A 467 47.82 26.37 0.68
N LEU A 468 46.79 26.32 1.56
CA LEU A 468 46.64 27.01 2.88
C LEU A 468 46.71 28.57 2.94
N PRO A 469 46.34 29.24 4.08
CA PRO A 469 45.72 28.79 5.34
C PRO A 469 44.55 29.68 5.87
N HIS A 470 43.94 29.19 6.96
CA HIS A 470 43.28 29.86 8.09
C HIS A 470 42.99 31.37 8.08
N GLY A 471 41.74 31.68 8.43
CA GLY A 471 41.22 32.94 8.97
C GLY A 471 39.80 32.73 9.44
#